data_AF-A0AAD9TYH0-F1
#
_entry.id   AF-A0AAD9TYH0-F1
#
_cell.length_a   1.000
_cell.length_b   1.000
_cell.length_c   1.000
_cell.angle_alpha   90.00
_cell.angle_beta   90.00
_cell.angle_gamma   90.00
#
_symmetry.space_group_name_H-M   'P 1'
#
loop_
_entity.id
_entity.type
_entity.pdbx_description
1 polymer ?
#
loop_
_entity_poly.entity_id
_entity_poly.type
_entity_poly.pdbx_seq_one_letter_code
_entity_poly.pdbx_strand_id
1 'polypeptide(L)'
;MHPYYDLCIFMLRFNLLQWISLNRSHAEVIVDDEIIFSVFKTVCKKQQNQHNCIPDEHYVQTLFAMSGIEHELERRTLTYTQWNLSATKMENKGWHLMTFIYANAGPLKIKEIKCINHIYYETEFRTEWCRTNSTSIPCFLFARKFSRRASMRLLSEGVVGPFDAAAVLGTPP
;
A
#
# COMPACT_ATOMS: atom_id res chain seq x y z
N MET A 1 -7.09 -25.63 -7.76
CA MET A 1 -7.80 -24.34 -7.97
C MET A 1 -6.83 -23.25 -7.53
N HIS A 2 -6.24 -22.51 -8.46
CA HIS A 2 -5.18 -21.53 -8.14
C HIS A 2 -5.82 -20.26 -7.53
N PRO A 3 -5.39 -19.82 -6.33
CA PRO A 3 -6.02 -18.72 -5.59
C PRO A 3 -5.75 -17.32 -6.16
N TYR A 4 -5.06 -17.21 -7.30
CA TYR A 4 -4.56 -15.94 -7.84
C TYR A 4 -5.46 -15.29 -8.90
N TYR A 5 -6.55 -15.94 -9.33
CA TYR A 5 -7.39 -15.44 -10.42
C TYR A 5 -8.46 -14.43 -10.00
N ASP A 6 -8.70 -14.25 -8.70
CA ASP A 6 -9.75 -13.34 -8.18
C ASP A 6 -9.22 -12.07 -7.50
N LEU A 7 -7.90 -11.88 -7.45
CA LEU A 7 -7.30 -10.68 -6.87
C LEU A 7 -7.42 -9.51 -7.86
N CYS A 8 -8.43 -8.67 -7.68
CA CYS A 8 -8.51 -7.39 -8.36
C CYS A 8 -7.76 -6.34 -7.52
N ILE A 9 -6.53 -6.02 -7.92
CA ILE A 9 -5.77 -4.94 -7.27
C ILE A 9 -6.40 -3.60 -7.68
N PHE A 10 -7.39 -3.17 -6.90
CA PHE A 10 -7.96 -1.83 -7.02
C PHE A 10 -7.04 -0.84 -6.34
N MET A 11 -6.26 -0.17 -7.19
CA MET A 11 -5.29 0.81 -6.78
C MET A 11 -5.97 2.18 -6.68
N LEU A 12 -6.67 2.46 -5.56
CA LEU A 12 -7.29 3.76 -5.34
C LEU A 12 -6.21 4.82 -5.06
N ARG A 13 -5.97 5.69 -6.05
CA ARG A 13 -5.04 6.81 -5.94
C ARG A 13 -5.80 8.07 -5.51
N PHE A 14 -5.86 8.29 -4.21
CA PHE A 14 -6.11 9.61 -3.63
C PHE A 14 -4.83 10.06 -2.92
N ASN A 15 -4.55 11.36 -2.90
CA ASN A 15 -3.26 11.91 -2.52
C ASN A 15 -2.97 11.71 -1.01
N LEU A 16 -2.50 10.54 -0.57
CA LEU A 16 -1.11 10.31 -0.15
C LEU A 16 -0.89 8.95 0.53
N LEU A 17 -1.88 8.25 1.10
CA LEU A 17 -1.54 7.37 2.24
C LEU A 17 -1.97 5.88 2.19
N GLN A 18 -3.13 5.46 1.68
CA GLN A 18 -3.52 4.04 1.73
C GLN A 18 -3.51 3.34 0.34
N TRP A 19 -2.88 2.17 0.22
CA TRP A 19 -3.12 1.23 -0.89
C TRP A 19 -3.84 0.01 -0.33
N ILE A 20 -4.90 -0.39 -1.02
CA ILE A 20 -5.68 -1.58 -0.68
C ILE A 20 -5.56 -2.61 -1.79
N SER A 21 -5.79 -3.86 -1.44
CA SER A 21 -5.90 -4.96 -2.39
C SER A 21 -7.18 -5.70 -2.04
N LEU A 22 -8.05 -5.90 -3.03
CA LEU A 22 -9.39 -6.44 -2.83
C LEU A 22 -9.56 -7.68 -3.72
N ASN A 23 -10.43 -8.58 -3.30
CA ASN A 23 -10.99 -9.54 -4.24
C ASN A 23 -12.17 -8.88 -5.00
N ARG A 24 -12.73 -9.58 -5.99
CA ARG A 24 -13.87 -9.07 -6.75
C ARG A 24 -15.09 -8.77 -5.87
N SER A 25 -15.47 -9.68 -4.97
CA SER A 25 -16.66 -9.51 -4.13
C SER A 25 -16.58 -8.29 -3.21
N HIS A 26 -15.41 -7.99 -2.66
CA HIS A 26 -15.18 -6.77 -1.87
C HIS A 26 -15.22 -5.51 -2.71
N ALA A 27 -14.76 -5.57 -3.96
CA ALA A 27 -14.82 -4.43 -4.88
C ALA A 27 -16.26 -4.10 -5.28
N GLU A 28 -17.12 -5.11 -5.46
CA GLU A 28 -18.55 -4.93 -5.75
C GLU A 28 -19.24 -4.16 -4.61
N VAL A 29 -18.97 -4.51 -3.34
CA VAL A 29 -19.49 -3.77 -2.17
C VAL A 29 -19.11 -2.29 -2.20
N ILE A 30 -17.89 -1.95 -2.65
CA ILE A 30 -17.47 -0.54 -2.76
C ILE A 30 -18.18 0.17 -3.90
N VAL A 31 -18.34 -0.48 -5.05
CA VAL A 31 -18.99 0.11 -6.23
C VAL A 31 -20.47 0.36 -5.98
N ASP A 32 -21.12 -0.53 -5.24
CA ASP A 32 -22.55 -0.46 -4.93
C ASP A 32 -22.89 0.47 -3.74
N ASP A 33 -21.89 1.04 -3.06
CA ASP A 33 -22.13 1.94 -1.93
C ASP A 33 -22.62 3.33 -2.37
N GLU A 34 -23.87 3.63 -2.05
CA GLU A 34 -24.48 4.96 -2.25
C GLU A 34 -24.59 5.78 -0.95
N ILE A 35 -24.40 5.14 0.21
CA ILE A 35 -24.72 5.73 1.52
C ILE A 35 -23.46 6.23 2.22
N ILE A 36 -22.49 5.34 2.47
CA ILE A 36 -21.34 5.63 3.33
C ILE A 36 -20.44 6.66 2.66
N PHE A 37 -20.16 6.50 1.37
CA PHE A 37 -19.36 7.45 0.62
C PHE A 37 -20.01 8.85 0.57
N SER A 38 -21.34 8.91 0.49
CA SER A 38 -22.10 10.16 0.52
C SER A 38 -22.00 10.87 1.89
N VAL A 39 -22.03 10.10 2.98
CA VAL A 39 -21.78 10.60 4.33
C VAL A 39 -20.35 11.15 4.44
N PHE A 40 -19.34 10.40 3.99
CA PHE A 40 -17.94 10.87 3.97
C PHE A 40 -17.78 12.16 3.17
N LYS A 41 -18.40 12.26 1.98
CA LYS A 41 -18.42 13.49 1.18
C LYS A 41 -19.04 14.66 1.96
N THR A 42 -20.14 14.43 2.67
CA THR A 42 -20.84 15.50 3.38
C THR A 42 -20.07 15.94 4.62
N VAL A 43 -19.56 15.01 5.42
CA VAL A 43 -18.84 15.27 6.66
C VAL A 43 -17.46 15.86 6.37
N CYS A 44 -16.65 15.20 5.52
CA CYS A 44 -15.29 15.65 5.24
C CYS A 44 -15.23 16.94 4.40
N LYS A 45 -16.22 17.23 3.54
CA LYS A 45 -16.27 18.50 2.80
C LYS A 45 -16.67 19.67 3.69
N LYS A 46 -17.54 19.47 4.69
CA LYS A 46 -17.94 20.51 5.65
C LYS A 46 -16.86 20.79 6.70
N GLN A 47 -16.02 19.81 6.98
CA GLN A 47 -14.98 19.88 8.00
C GLN A 47 -13.57 20.14 7.43
N GLN A 48 -13.42 20.87 6.32
CA GLN A 48 -12.09 21.19 5.76
C GLN A 48 -11.14 21.93 6.73
N ASN A 49 -11.67 22.47 7.84
CA ASN A 49 -10.89 23.07 8.93
C ASN A 49 -10.59 22.10 10.11
N GLN A 50 -11.02 20.83 10.06
CA GLN A 50 -10.59 19.80 11.01
C GLN A 50 -9.57 18.88 10.35
N HIS A 51 -8.39 18.81 10.95
CA HIS A 51 -7.17 18.21 10.39
C HIS A 51 -7.18 16.69 10.16
N ASN A 52 -8.31 15.99 10.35
CA ASN A 52 -8.33 14.52 10.44
C ASN A 52 -9.35 13.82 9.50
N CYS A 53 -10.02 14.53 8.59
CA CYS A 53 -10.93 13.86 7.65
C CYS A 53 -10.19 13.46 6.37
N ILE A 54 -9.67 12.22 6.35
CA ILE A 54 -8.92 11.62 5.24
C ILE A 54 -9.74 10.44 4.68
N PRO A 55 -10.70 10.70 3.76
CA PRO A 55 -11.59 9.66 3.25
C PRO A 55 -10.84 8.48 2.63
N ASP A 56 -9.71 8.74 1.99
CA ASP A 56 -8.88 7.74 1.34
C ASP A 56 -8.20 6.76 2.31
N GLU A 57 -8.11 7.09 3.59
CA GLU A 57 -7.63 6.17 4.63
C GLU A 57 -8.76 5.39 5.31
N HIS A 58 -9.90 6.05 5.57
CA HIS A 58 -10.92 5.50 6.48
C HIS A 58 -12.18 4.95 5.81
N TYR A 59 -12.49 5.36 4.58
CA TYR A 59 -13.76 5.03 3.93
C TYR A 59 -13.99 3.51 3.81
N VAL A 60 -13.04 2.79 3.23
CA VAL A 60 -13.21 1.36 2.91
C VAL A 60 -13.34 0.52 4.19
N GLN A 61 -12.52 0.81 5.20
CA GLN A 61 -12.60 0.13 6.50
C GLN A 61 -13.96 0.38 7.17
N THR A 62 -14.45 1.62 7.10
CA THR A 62 -15.76 1.99 7.66
C THR A 62 -16.89 1.27 6.92
N LEU A 63 -16.87 1.26 5.59
CA LEU A 63 -17.88 0.59 4.78
C LEU A 63 -17.97 -0.91 5.12
N PHE A 64 -16.83 -1.59 5.24
CA PHE A 64 -16.82 -3.04 5.50
C PHE A 64 -17.21 -3.38 6.94
N ALA A 65 -16.85 -2.54 7.91
CA ALA A 65 -17.34 -2.65 9.28
C ALA A 65 -18.86 -2.49 9.34
N MET A 66 -19.41 -1.47 8.67
CA MET A 66 -20.86 -1.24 8.63
C MET A 66 -21.62 -2.31 7.83
N SER A 67 -20.96 -2.95 6.87
CA SER A 67 -21.50 -4.07 6.09
C SER A 67 -21.36 -5.43 6.79
N GLY A 68 -20.72 -5.49 7.97
CA GLY A 68 -20.53 -6.73 8.74
C GLY A 68 -19.45 -7.68 8.22
N ILE A 69 -18.67 -7.26 7.22
CA ILE A 69 -17.64 -8.08 6.55
C ILE A 69 -16.21 -7.69 6.92
N GLU A 70 -16.02 -6.88 7.96
CA GLU A 70 -14.68 -6.49 8.45
C GLU A 70 -13.80 -7.69 8.82
N HIS A 71 -14.40 -8.78 9.28
CA HIS A 71 -13.68 -10.00 9.63
C HIS A 71 -13.03 -10.70 8.42
N GLU A 72 -13.43 -10.35 7.20
CA GLU A 72 -12.80 -10.83 5.96
C GLU A 72 -11.55 -10.02 5.58
N LEU A 73 -11.27 -8.92 6.30
CA LEU A 73 -10.09 -8.09 6.07
C LEU A 73 -8.86 -8.65 6.80
N GLU A 74 -7.79 -8.78 6.03
CA GLU A 74 -6.45 -8.96 6.58
C GLU A 74 -5.99 -7.64 7.21
N ARG A 75 -5.56 -7.69 8.48
CA ARG A 75 -5.08 -6.51 9.24
C ARG A 75 -3.65 -6.13 8.85
N ARG A 76 -3.34 -6.15 7.56
CA ARG A 76 -2.04 -5.79 6.97
C ARG A 76 -2.17 -5.34 5.52
N THR A 77 -1.25 -4.49 5.07
CA THR A 77 -1.11 -4.13 3.65
C THR A 77 -0.14 -5.07 2.93
N LEU A 78 -0.35 -5.28 1.63
CA LEU A 78 0.58 -5.97 0.74
C LEU A 78 1.69 -5.04 0.21
N THR A 79 1.70 -3.77 0.61
CA THR A 79 2.67 -2.76 0.14
C THR A 79 3.66 -2.39 1.23
N TYR A 80 4.93 -2.71 1.04
CA TYR A 80 6.01 -2.26 1.90
C TYR A 80 6.17 -0.73 1.82
N THR A 81 6.17 -0.09 2.98
CA THR A 81 6.48 1.34 3.14
C THR A 81 7.55 1.50 4.21
N GLN A 82 8.46 2.45 3.99
CA GLN A 82 9.42 2.85 5.02
C GLN A 82 9.08 4.25 5.50
N TRP A 83 8.96 4.42 6.80
CA TRP A 83 8.69 5.69 7.46
C TRP A 83 9.99 6.27 8.00
N ASN A 84 10.20 7.58 7.79
CA ASN A 84 11.31 8.26 8.44
C ASN A 84 10.83 8.88 9.76
N LEU A 85 11.13 8.21 10.87
CA LEU A 85 10.83 8.66 12.24
C LEU A 85 11.75 9.81 12.71
N SER A 86 12.83 10.13 11.97
CA SER A 86 13.87 11.08 12.40
C SER A 86 13.79 12.46 11.76
N ALA A 87 12.60 12.95 11.41
CA ALA A 87 12.40 14.39 11.34
C ALA A 87 12.62 14.95 12.76
N THR A 88 13.79 15.56 12.94
CA THR A 88 14.26 16.15 14.19
C THR A 88 13.16 16.95 14.88
N LYS A 89 13.13 16.88 16.23
CA LYS A 89 12.19 17.53 17.16
C LYS A 89 12.04 19.07 17.02
N MET A 90 12.52 19.70 15.95
CA MET A 90 12.48 21.15 15.74
C MET A 90 11.93 21.59 14.39
N GLU A 91 11.42 20.70 13.54
CA GLU A 91 10.69 21.11 12.33
C GLU A 91 9.33 20.43 12.27
N ASN A 92 8.27 21.22 12.12
CA ASN A 92 6.89 20.77 11.86
C ASN A 92 6.81 19.93 10.57
N LYS A 93 7.26 18.68 10.59
CA LYS A 93 7.21 17.76 9.45
C LYS A 93 6.58 16.47 9.93
N GLY A 94 5.34 16.25 9.49
CA GLY A 94 4.54 15.11 9.89
C GLY A 94 5.16 13.77 9.49
N TRP A 95 4.45 12.70 9.83
CA TRP A 95 4.76 11.35 9.39
C TRP A 95 4.82 11.32 7.86
N HIS A 96 6.02 11.18 7.29
CA HIS A 96 6.21 11.16 5.85
C HIS A 96 6.92 9.89 5.41
N LEU A 97 6.35 9.27 4.38
CA LEU A 97 6.93 8.13 3.69
C LEU A 97 8.32 8.49 3.15
N MET A 98 9.31 7.70 3.53
CA MET A 98 10.65 7.78 2.98
C MET A 98 10.62 7.43 1.49
N THR A 99 11.39 8.17 0.69
CA THR A 99 11.58 7.85 -0.73
C THR A 99 12.93 7.16 -0.93
N PHE A 100 12.89 5.95 -1.48
CA PHE A 100 14.06 5.24 -1.96
C PHE A 100 14.71 6.02 -3.12
N ILE A 101 15.94 6.41 -2.92
CA ILE A 101 16.85 7.00 -3.90
C ILE A 101 17.72 5.91 -4.53
N TYR A 102 18.51 6.28 -5.54
CA TYR A 102 19.41 5.33 -6.21
C TYR A 102 20.24 4.50 -5.22
N ALA A 103 20.84 5.15 -4.21
CA ALA A 103 21.75 4.52 -3.25
C ALA A 103 21.09 3.41 -2.42
N ASN A 104 19.83 3.58 -2.01
CA ASN A 104 19.11 2.65 -1.13
C ASN A 104 18.10 1.76 -1.88
N ALA A 105 18.11 1.74 -3.21
CA ALA A 105 17.28 0.87 -4.05
C ALA A 105 18.09 -0.26 -4.72
N GLY A 106 19.15 -0.73 -4.07
CA GLY A 106 19.99 -1.81 -4.58
C GLY A 106 19.41 -3.22 -4.34
N PRO A 107 20.00 -4.27 -4.94
CA PRO A 107 19.44 -5.62 -4.93
C PRO A 107 19.42 -6.24 -3.53
N LEU A 108 20.44 -5.94 -2.72
CA LEU A 108 20.49 -6.35 -1.31
C LEU A 108 19.30 -5.79 -0.53
N LYS A 109 18.97 -4.50 -0.72
CA LYS A 109 17.84 -3.90 -0.02
C LYS A 109 16.51 -4.51 -0.44
N ILE A 110 16.33 -4.80 -1.73
CA ILE A 110 15.13 -5.48 -2.20
C ILE A 110 15.05 -6.91 -1.69
N LYS A 111 16.18 -7.62 -1.59
CA LYS A 111 16.23 -8.95 -0.98
C LYS A 111 15.82 -8.90 0.50
N GLU A 112 16.31 -7.92 1.26
CA GLU A 112 15.89 -7.71 2.66
C GLU A 112 14.37 -7.54 2.75
N ILE A 113 13.77 -6.68 1.92
CA ILE A 113 12.32 -6.45 1.90
C ILE A 113 11.57 -7.74 1.57
N LYS A 114 12.04 -8.52 0.58
CA LYS A 114 11.46 -9.81 0.20
C LYS A 114 11.58 -10.88 1.30
N CYS A 115 12.59 -10.78 2.16
CA CYS A 115 12.82 -11.71 3.25
C CYS A 115 12.03 -11.38 4.53
N ILE A 116 11.29 -10.27 4.58
CA ILE A 116 10.42 -9.96 5.71
C ILE A 116 9.33 -11.03 5.80
N ASN A 117 9.20 -11.66 6.98
CA ASN A 117 8.28 -12.75 7.26
C ASN A 117 7.28 -12.46 8.39
N HIS A 118 7.39 -11.29 9.03
CA HIS A 118 6.44 -10.80 10.03
C HIS A 118 6.40 -9.27 10.05
N ILE A 119 5.30 -8.74 10.58
CA ILE A 119 5.09 -7.32 10.84
C ILE A 119 4.92 -7.13 12.35
N TYR A 120 5.63 -6.16 12.91
CA TYR A 120 5.49 -5.78 14.31
C TYR A 120 4.70 -4.47 14.42
N TYR A 121 3.56 -4.53 15.10
CA TYR A 121 2.70 -3.37 15.38
C TYR A 121 3.07 -2.82 16.77
N GLU A 122 3.93 -1.80 16.79
CA GLU A 122 4.48 -1.23 18.03
C GLU A 122 3.38 -0.74 18.98
N THR A 123 2.33 -0.09 18.46
CA THR A 123 1.22 0.45 19.25
C THR A 123 0.37 -0.63 19.92
N GLU A 124 0.31 -1.82 19.31
CA GLU A 124 -0.48 -2.96 19.79
C GLU A 124 0.39 -4.00 20.50
N PHE A 125 1.71 -3.81 20.55
CA PHE A 125 2.69 -4.81 20.99
C PHE A 125 2.45 -6.19 20.37
N ARG A 126 2.03 -6.21 19.09
CA ARG A 126 1.57 -7.41 18.39
C ARG A 126 2.49 -7.78 17.24
N THR A 127 2.84 -9.05 17.14
CA THR A 127 3.56 -9.59 15.98
C THR A 127 2.60 -10.39 15.11
N GLU A 128 2.54 -10.05 13.83
CA GLU A 128 1.76 -10.77 12.82
C GLU A 128 2.69 -11.48 11.84
N TRP A 129 2.63 -12.81 11.82
CA TRP A 129 3.43 -13.63 10.91
C TRP A 129 2.75 -13.77 9.56
N CYS A 130 3.46 -13.54 8.47
CA CYS A 130 2.92 -13.63 7.12
C CYS A 130 2.79 -15.10 6.69
N ARG A 131 1.69 -15.73 7.10
CA ARG A 131 1.41 -17.15 6.87
C ARG A 131 -0.05 -17.38 6.54
N THR A 132 -0.31 -18.39 5.72
CA THR A 132 -1.66 -18.90 5.43
C THR A 132 -1.65 -20.42 5.62
N ASN A 133 -2.53 -20.94 6.49
CA ASN A 133 -2.64 -22.38 6.78
C ASN A 133 -1.25 -23.05 6.96
N SER A 134 -0.42 -22.47 7.83
CA SER A 134 0.95 -22.92 8.14
C SER A 134 2.02 -22.72 7.04
N THR A 135 1.63 -22.25 5.85
CA THR A 135 2.57 -21.95 4.76
C THR A 135 3.08 -20.52 4.87
N SER A 136 4.39 -20.33 4.80
CA SER A 136 4.98 -18.98 4.73
C SER A 136 4.64 -18.33 3.40
N ILE A 137 4.08 -17.13 3.45
CA ILE A 137 3.78 -16.32 2.26
C ILE A 137 4.55 -14.99 2.33
N PRO A 138 4.84 -14.35 1.19
CA PRO A 138 5.44 -13.02 1.19
C PRO A 138 4.58 -12.02 1.98
N CYS A 139 5.20 -11.25 2.88
CA CYS A 139 4.48 -10.17 3.57
C CYS A 139 4.03 -9.08 2.60
N PHE A 140 4.87 -8.77 1.62
CA PHE A 140 4.67 -7.66 0.68
C PHE A 140 4.81 -8.14 -0.76
N LEU A 141 3.86 -7.73 -1.60
CA LEU A 141 3.90 -7.91 -3.05
C LEU A 141 4.37 -6.62 -3.76
N PHE A 142 4.16 -5.48 -3.11
CA PHE A 142 4.52 -4.15 -3.63
C PHE A 142 5.44 -3.42 -2.65
N ALA A 143 6.11 -2.38 -3.13
CA ALA A 143 6.90 -1.49 -2.29
C ALA A 143 6.81 -0.04 -2.78
N ARG A 144 6.96 0.93 -1.88
CA ARG A 144 7.01 2.37 -2.18
C ARG A 144 7.84 3.14 -1.15
N LYS A 145 8.24 4.39 -1.40
CA LYS A 145 8.15 5.18 -2.64
C LYS A 145 9.51 5.17 -3.32
N PHE A 146 9.58 4.95 -4.62
CA PHE A 146 10.86 4.99 -5.36
C PHE A 146 10.96 6.29 -6.16
N SER A 147 12.11 6.96 -6.07
CA SER A 147 12.48 8.05 -6.97
C SER A 147 12.71 7.51 -8.38
N ARG A 148 12.65 8.39 -9.40
CA ARG A 148 12.97 8.00 -10.79
C ARG A 148 14.31 7.27 -10.92
N ARG A 149 15.35 7.76 -10.22
CA ARG A 149 16.68 7.12 -10.25
C ARG A 149 16.68 5.74 -9.59
N ALA A 150 15.96 5.58 -8.48
CA ALA A 150 15.78 4.28 -7.86
C ALA A 150 15.06 3.29 -8.77
N SER A 151 13.98 3.72 -9.43
CA SER A 151 13.25 2.90 -10.41
C SER A 151 14.15 2.45 -11.56
N MET A 152 14.95 3.34 -12.13
CA MET A 152 15.92 2.99 -13.18
C MET A 152 16.90 1.92 -12.72
N ARG A 153 17.41 2.04 -11.49
CA ARG A 153 18.32 1.06 -10.90
C ARG A 153 17.69 -0.32 -10.77
N LEU A 154 16.45 -0.37 -10.25
CA LEU A 154 15.71 -1.63 -10.07
C LEU A 154 15.46 -2.35 -11.39
N LEU A 155 15.19 -1.57 -12.45
CA LEU A 155 14.99 -2.07 -13.80
C LEU A 155 16.31 -2.55 -14.42
N SER A 156 17.39 -1.77 -14.31
CA SER A 156 18.68 -2.10 -14.94
C SER A 156 19.41 -3.27 -14.26
N GLU A 157 19.32 -3.38 -12.94
CA GLU A 157 20.04 -4.41 -12.17
C GLU A 157 19.26 -5.75 -12.11
N GLY A 158 18.24 -5.93 -12.95
CA GLY A 158 17.51 -7.20 -13.11
C GLY A 158 16.72 -7.62 -11.87
N VAL A 159 16.43 -6.69 -10.96
CA VAL A 159 15.75 -6.99 -9.69
C VAL A 159 14.26 -7.33 -9.88
N VAL A 160 13.71 -6.97 -11.05
CA VAL A 160 12.29 -7.11 -11.43
C VAL A 160 12.06 -8.11 -12.60
N GLY A 161 13.05 -8.92 -12.97
CA GLY A 161 13.01 -9.78 -14.16
C GLY A 161 13.71 -9.13 -15.38
N PRO A 162 13.71 -9.76 -16.57
CA PRO A 162 14.39 -9.23 -17.74
C PRO A 162 13.80 -7.86 -18.11
N PHE A 163 14.64 -6.83 -18.11
CA PHE A 163 14.23 -5.48 -18.50
C PHE A 163 14.30 -5.33 -20.01
N ASP A 164 13.14 -5.17 -20.66
CA ASP A 164 13.08 -4.74 -22.06
C ASP A 164 13.03 -3.21 -22.13
N ALA A 165 14.19 -2.61 -22.39
CA ALA A 165 14.32 -1.17 -22.55
C ALA A 165 13.55 -0.63 -23.78
N ALA A 166 13.29 -1.46 -24.79
CA ALA A 166 12.59 -1.06 -26.01
C ALA A 166 11.09 -0.83 -25.77
N ALA A 167 10.49 -1.51 -24.79
CA ALA A 167 9.08 -1.33 -24.43
C ALA A 167 8.79 0.03 -23.76
N VAL A 168 9.80 0.68 -23.18
CA VAL A 168 9.67 1.98 -22.47
C VAL A 168 10.06 3.15 -23.36
N LEU A 169 11.03 2.96 -24.25
CA LEU A 169 11.47 3.94 -25.21
C LEU A 169 10.73 3.69 -26.52
N GLY A 170 9.45 4.09 -26.58
CA GLY A 170 8.70 4.07 -27.83
C GLY A 170 9.53 4.71 -28.94
N THR A 171 9.81 3.95 -29.99
CA THR A 171 10.47 4.45 -31.18
C THR A 171 9.58 5.53 -31.80
N PRO A 172 10.07 6.77 -32.02
CA PRO A 172 9.34 7.73 -32.83
C PRO A 172 9.22 7.18 -34.26
N PRO A 173 8.15 7.52 -34.98
CA PRO A 173 7.94 7.10 -36.37
C PRO A 173 9.04 7.61 -37.31
#